data_AF-A0A2V3UK72-F1
#
_entry.id   AF-A0A2V3UK72-F1
#
_cell.length_a   1.000
_cell.length_b   1.000
_cell.length_c   1.000
_cell.angle_alpha   90.00
_cell.angle_beta   90.00
_cell.angle_gamma   90.00
#
_symmetry.space_group_name_H-M   'P 1'
#
loop_
_entity.id
_entity.type
_entity.pdbx_description
1 polymer ?
#
loop_
_entity_poly.entity_id
_entity_poly.type
_entity_poly.pdbx_seq_one_letter_code
_entity_poly.pdbx_strand_id
1 'polypeptide(L)' 'MPLAAAVAGAGITFTADWLAGPALREGRLVEVLPGWGGRETGGVYAVLPPGRLVPAKTRLFVDAVSHGIRAGWAR' A
#
# COMPACT_ATOMS: atom_id res chain seq x y z
N MET A 1 1.52 -8.66 12.46
CA MET A 1 0.12 -8.19 12.54
C MET A 1 0.00 -6.86 13.32
N PRO A 2 0.77 -5.80 13.00
CA PRO A 2 0.77 -4.59 13.82
C PRO A 2 -0.48 -3.71 13.63
N LEU A 3 -1.05 -3.66 12.42
CA LEU A 3 -2.28 -2.90 12.16
C LEU A 3 -3.48 -3.46 12.93
N ALA A 4 -3.68 -4.77 12.92
CA ALA A 4 -4.79 -5.41 13.65
C ALA A 4 -4.71 -5.13 15.17
N ALA A 5 -3.51 -5.10 15.73
CA ALA A 5 -3.30 -4.75 17.14
C ALA A 5 -3.65 -3.28 17.42
N ALA A 6 -3.22 -2.34 16.56
CA ALA A 6 -3.56 -0.93 16.70
C ALA A 6 -5.07 -0.68 16.59
N VAL A 7 -5.75 -1.35 15.65
CA VAL A 7 -7.22 -1.32 15.51
C VAL A 7 -7.92 -1.85 16.77
N ALA A 8 -7.32 -2.82 17.46
CA ALA A 8 -7.83 -3.34 18.73
C ALA A 8 -7.47 -2.45 19.95
N GLY A 9 -6.85 -1.28 19.73
CA GLY A 9 -6.49 -0.35 20.80
C GLY A 9 -5.21 -0.71 21.55
N ALA A 10 -4.40 -1.64 21.05
CA ALA A 10 -3.18 -2.09 21.74
C ALA A 10 -1.97 -1.15 21.58
N GLY A 11 -2.08 -0.07 20.82
CA GLY A 11 -1.02 0.93 20.66
C GLY A 11 -1.01 1.65 19.31
N ILE A 12 0.15 2.23 18.97
CA ILE A 12 0.39 2.98 17.73
C ILE A 12 1.12 2.07 16.73
N THR A 13 0.83 2.21 15.43
CA THR A 13 1.54 1.51 14.36
C THR A 13 1.97 2.47 13.25
N PHE A 14 3.09 2.14 12.60
CA PHE A 14 3.51 2.77 11.34
C PHE A 14 3.29 1.77 10.22
N THR A 15 2.41 2.12 9.27
CA THR A 15 2.05 1.25 8.15
C THR A 15 1.65 2.09 6.93
N ALA A 16 1.41 1.44 5.80
CA ALA A 16 0.98 2.13 4.60
C ALA A 16 -0.44 2.66 4.75
N ASP A 17 -0.66 3.87 4.23
CA ASP A 17 -1.93 4.56 4.16
C ASP A 17 -3.06 3.73 3.54
N TRP A 18 -2.80 3.05 2.42
CA TRP A 18 -3.78 2.20 1.74
C TRP A 18 -4.23 1.01 2.58
N LEU A 19 -3.40 0.55 3.50
CA LEU A 19 -3.74 -0.56 4.40
C LEU A 19 -4.55 -0.05 5.61
N ALA A 20 -4.21 1.13 6.15
CA ALA A 20 -4.93 1.73 7.28
C ALA A 20 -6.21 2.48 6.87
N GLY A 21 -6.32 2.89 5.59
CA GLY A 21 -7.35 3.76 5.05
C GLY A 21 -8.79 3.39 5.42
N PRO A 22 -9.22 2.12 5.29
CA PRO A 22 -10.56 1.70 5.71
C PRO A 22 -10.83 1.96 7.19
N ALA A 23 -9.89 1.63 8.08
CA ALA A 23 -10.05 1.83 9.51
C ALA A 23 -9.97 3.32 9.91
N LEU A 24 -9.20 4.13 9.18
CA LEU A 24 -9.17 5.59 9.34
C LEU A 24 -10.51 6.22 8.92
N ARG A 25 -11.08 5.84 7.76
CA ARG A 25 -12.38 6.34 7.27
C ARG A 25 -13.54 5.96 8.19
N GLU A 26 -13.46 4.80 8.82
CA GLU A 26 -14.45 4.31 9.79
C GLU A 26 -14.25 4.89 11.20
N GLY A 27 -13.23 5.72 11.43
CA GLY A 27 -12.93 6.31 12.75
C GLY A 27 -12.39 5.31 13.78
N ARG A 28 -12.02 4.10 13.36
CA ARG A 28 -11.40 3.08 14.23
C ARG A 28 -9.92 3.34 14.48
N LEU A 29 -9.29 4.12 13.61
CA LEU A 29 -7.94 4.64 13.78
C LEU A 29 -7.96 6.16 13.60
N VAL A 30 -6.92 6.82 14.10
CA VAL A 30 -6.64 8.24 13.89
C VAL A 30 -5.17 8.41 13.54
N GLU A 31 -4.87 9.40 12.69
CA GLU A 31 -3.48 9.80 12.44
C GLU A 31 -2.90 10.44 13.71
N VAL A 32 -1.68 10.02 14.05
CA VAL A 32 -0.91 10.60 15.16
C VAL A 32 0.41 11.12 14.61
N LEU A 33 0.92 12.20 15.21
CA LEU A 33 2.14 12.89 14.76
C LEU A 33 2.05 13.41 13.31
N PRO A 34 1.08 14.28 13.00
CA PRO A 34 0.98 14.85 11.65
C PRO A 34 2.28 15.54 11.24
N GLY A 35 2.70 15.34 10.00
CA GLY A 35 3.96 15.84 9.46
C GLY A 35 5.17 14.92 9.69
N TRP A 36 4.99 13.79 10.38
CA TRP A 36 6.00 12.74 10.49
C TRP A 36 5.67 11.57 9.55
N GLY A 37 6.63 11.20 8.71
CA GLY A 37 6.46 10.12 7.73
C GLY A 37 7.77 9.39 7.45
N GLY A 38 7.67 8.30 6.69
CA GLY A 38 8.85 7.59 6.20
C GLY A 38 9.71 8.48 5.30
N ARG A 39 11.03 8.34 5.38
CA ARG A 39 11.99 9.14 4.58
C ARG A 39 11.92 8.86 3.08
N GLU A 40 11.34 7.74 2.68
CA GLU A 40 11.25 7.31 1.28
C GLU A 40 9.80 7.12 0.86
N THR A 41 9.47 7.59 -0.34
CA THR A 41 8.28 7.13 -1.06
C THR A 41 8.51 5.68 -1.47
N GLY A 42 8.05 4.76 -0.62
CA GLY A 42 8.03 3.33 -0.97
C GLY A 42 7.24 3.08 -2.26
N GLY A 43 7.45 1.91 -2.87
CA GLY A 43 6.80 1.53 -4.12
C GLY A 43 6.42 0.06 -4.17
N VAL A 44 5.41 -0.25 -5.00
CA VAL A 44 5.08 -1.63 -5.37
C VAL A 44 5.73 -1.91 -6.72
N TYR A 45 6.50 -2.99 -6.80
CA TYR A 45 7.27 -3.34 -8.00
C TYR A 45 6.85 -4.71 -8.52
N ALA A 46 6.67 -4.80 -9.85
CA ALA A 46 6.59 -6.08 -10.53
C ALA A 46 8.01 -6.60 -10.78
N VAL A 47 8.39 -7.69 -10.11
CA VAL A 47 9.70 -8.34 -10.30
C VAL A 47 9.55 -9.47 -11.32
N LEU A 48 10.38 -9.44 -12.36
CA LEU A 48 10.35 -10.40 -13.46
C LEU A 48 11.70 -11.15 -13.54
N PRO A 49 11.72 -12.40 -14.03
CA PRO A 49 12.97 -13.12 -14.28
C PRO A 49 13.89 -12.33 -15.22
N PRO A 50 15.22 -12.46 -15.06
CA PRO A 50 16.17 -11.79 -15.94
C PRO A 50 16.01 -12.28 -17.40
N GLY A 51 15.92 -11.35 -18.34
CA GLY A 51 15.76 -11.64 -19.76
C GLY A 51 15.17 -10.47 -20.54
N ARG A 52 15.34 -10.46 -21.86
CA ARG A 52 14.83 -9.37 -22.73
C ARG A 52 13.36 -9.54 -23.13
N LEU A 53 12.84 -10.76 -23.10
CA LEU A 53 11.51 -11.07 -23.60
C LEU A 53 10.52 -11.14 -22.44
N VAL A 54 9.64 -10.14 -22.33
CA VAL A 54 8.45 -10.22 -21.46
C VAL A 54 7.26 -10.56 -22.35
N PRO A 55 6.64 -11.76 -22.21
CA PRO A 55 5.49 -12.15 -23.01
C PRO A 55 4.36 -11.12 -22.94
N ALA A 56 3.62 -10.94 -24.04
CA ALA A 56 2.56 -9.95 -24.12
C ALA A 56 1.51 -10.10 -23.01
N LYS A 57 1.13 -11.34 -22.69
CA LYS A 57 0.21 -11.65 -21.57
C LYS A 57 0.73 -11.14 -20.23
N THR A 58 2.03 -11.31 -19.95
CA THR A 58 2.65 -10.84 -18.71
C THR A 58 2.68 -9.32 -18.65
N ARG A 59 3.01 -8.64 -19.75
CA ARG A 59 2.96 -7.16 -19.81
C ARG A 59 1.56 -6.64 -19.52
N LEU A 60 0.55 -7.16 -20.22
CA LEU A 60 -0.84 -6.77 -20.03
C LEU A 60 -1.33 -7.02 -18.59
N PHE A 61 -0.90 -8.12 -17.98
CA PHE A 61 -1.21 -8.39 -16.57
C PHE A 61 -0.57 -7.35 -15.64
N VAL A 62 0.73 -7.07 -15.80
CA VAL A 62 1.44 -6.07 -15.00
C VAL A 62 0.80 -4.69 -15.18
N ASP A 63 0.45 -4.31 -16.40
CA ASP A 63 -0.22 -3.05 -16.71
C ASP A 63 -1.58 -2.95 -16.00
N ALA A 64 -2.40 -4.00 -16.08
CA ALA A 64 -3.72 -4.03 -15.45
C ALA A 64 -3.64 -3.93 -13.91
N VAL A 65 -2.72 -4.69 -13.29
CA VAL A 65 -2.51 -4.63 -11.83
C VAL A 65 -1.94 -3.28 -11.42
N SER A 66 -0.97 -2.74 -12.16
CA SER A 66 -0.38 -1.43 -11.87
C SER A 66 -1.43 -0.32 -11.94
N HIS A 67 -2.31 -0.37 -12.93
CA HIS A 67 -3.44 0.55 -13.05
C HIS A 67 -4.39 0.42 -11.84
N GLY A 68 -4.76 -0.81 -11.47
CA GLY A 68 -5.63 -1.07 -10.31
C GLY A 68 -5.05 -0.55 -8.98
N ILE A 69 -3.75 -0.80 -8.74
CA ILE A 69 -3.07 -0.34 -7.52
C ILE A 69 -3.02 1.19 -7.46
N ARG A 70 -2.66 1.87 -8.57
CA ARG A 70 -2.62 3.35 -8.61
C ARG A 70 -4.01 3.97 -8.44
N ALA A 71 -5.04 3.37 -9.03
CA ALA A 71 -6.41 3.85 -8.87
C ALA A 71 -6.96 3.66 -7.44
N GLY A 72 -6.50 2.61 -6.75
CA GLY A 72 -6.80 2.37 -5.33
C GLY A 72 -6.11 3.34 -4.38
N TRP A 73 -4.97 3.93 -4.75
CA TRP A 73 -4.25 4.94 -3.96
C TRP A 73 -4.84 6.35 -4.09
N ALA A 74 -5.69 6.60 -5.07
CA ALA A 74 -6.30 7.92 -5.30
C ALA A 74 -7.64 8.13 -4.58
N ARG A 75 -8.11 7.16 -3.77
CA ARG A 75 -9.40 7.21 -3.06
C ARG A 75 -9.25 7.05 -1.56
#